data_AF-A0A7S2V0P1-F1
#
_entry.id   AF-A0A7S2V0P1-F1
#
_cell.length_a   1.000
_cell.length_b   1.000
_cell.length_c   1.000
_cell.angle_alpha   90.00
_cell.angle_beta   90.00
_cell.angle_gamma   90.00
#
_symmetry.space_group_name_H-M   'P 1'
#
loop_
_entity.id
_entity.type
_entity.pdbx_description
1 polymer ?
#
loop_
_entity_poly.entity_id
_entity_poly.type
_entity_poly.pdbx_seq_one_letter_code
_entity_poly.pdbx_strand_id
1 'polypeptide(L)'
;AISASGRVYNIDNIIEKPTPEQAQQGLQTPGLTIGSAGSSSKGYLVVFGQYILPAQRTFDILHQHIQQNIRSRGEIQFTTALQQMCEEDGGRLTGYVVHGQALDMGIPQPYVETMGVFSQMHTM
;
A
#
# COMPACT_ATOMS: atom_id res chain seq x y z
N ALA A 1 8.06 -7.25 12.96
CA ALA A 1 7.61 -7.28 14.36
C ALA A 1 6.65 -6.12 14.59
N ILE A 2 5.49 -6.36 15.20
CA ILE A 2 4.49 -5.29 15.46
C ILE A 2 5.05 -4.41 16.58
N SER A 3 5.27 -3.12 16.33
CA SER A 3 5.69 -2.17 17.39
C SER A 3 4.48 -1.49 18.04
N ALA A 4 4.71 -0.98 19.26
CA ALA A 4 3.90 -0.39 20.33
C ALA A 4 2.45 0.12 20.13
N SER A 5 1.88 0.20 18.93
CA SER A 5 0.51 0.68 18.68
C SER A 5 -0.36 -0.21 17.79
N GLY A 6 0.15 -1.35 17.29
CA GLY A 6 -0.60 -2.23 16.38
C GLY A 6 -0.86 -1.63 14.99
N ARG A 7 -0.23 -0.49 14.66
CA ARG A 7 -0.40 0.24 13.40
C ARG A 7 0.87 0.34 12.56
N VAL A 8 1.99 -0.14 13.10
CA VAL A 8 3.29 -0.07 12.45
C VAL A 8 3.72 -1.49 12.07
N TYR A 9 4.04 -1.68 10.79
CA TYR A 9 4.40 -2.97 10.20
C TYR A 9 5.74 -2.86 9.49
N ASN A 10 6.59 -3.87 9.61
CA ASN A 10 7.73 -4.00 8.71
C ASN A 10 7.19 -4.54 7.39
N ILE A 11 7.56 -3.91 6.28
CA ILE A 11 7.16 -4.35 4.94
C ILE A 11 8.25 -5.26 4.39
N ASP A 12 7.87 -6.48 4.04
CA ASP A 12 8.70 -7.49 3.39
C ASP A 12 8.36 -7.66 1.91
N ASN A 13 7.10 -7.38 1.52
CA ASN A 13 6.64 -7.51 0.15
C ASN A 13 5.63 -6.41 -0.23
N ILE A 14 5.79 -5.82 -1.41
CA ILE A 14 4.84 -4.88 -2.01
C ILE A 14 4.60 -5.27 -3.48
N ILE A 15 3.32 -5.40 -3.86
CA ILE A 15 2.94 -5.82 -5.21
C ILE A 15 2.00 -4.79 -5.82
N GLU A 16 2.35 -4.31 -7.03
CA GLU A 16 1.49 -3.42 -7.81
C GLU A 16 0.30 -4.19 -8.36
N LYS A 17 -0.92 -3.76 -8.01
CA LYS A 17 -2.18 -4.27 -8.57
C LYS A 17 -2.19 -5.81 -8.68
N PRO A 18 -2.11 -6.53 -7.55
CA PRO A 18 -2.10 -7.99 -7.54
C PRO A 18 -3.40 -8.57 -8.10
N THR A 19 -3.38 -9.82 -8.57
CA THR A 19 -4.64 -10.56 -8.79
C THR A 19 -5.32 -10.84 -7.45
N PRO A 20 -6.64 -11.14 -7.44
CA PRO A 20 -7.33 -11.56 -6.24
C PRO A 20 -6.65 -12.75 -5.53
N GLU A 21 -6.16 -13.76 -6.27
CA GLU A 21 -5.46 -14.88 -5.66
C GLU A 21 -4.13 -14.45 -5.03
N GLN A 22 -3.35 -13.62 -5.72
CA GLN A 22 -2.08 -13.10 -5.19
C GLN A 22 -2.29 -12.31 -3.90
N ALA A 23 -3.33 -11.48 -3.84
CA ALA A 23 -3.65 -10.73 -2.63
C ALA A 23 -4.08 -11.66 -1.48
N GLN A 24 -4.96 -12.62 -1.77
CA GLN A 24 -5.49 -13.52 -0.75
C GLN A 24 -4.46 -14.52 -0.21
N GLN A 25 -3.52 -14.97 -1.03
CA GLN A 25 -2.57 -16.03 -0.66
C GLN A 25 -1.19 -15.48 -0.28
N GLY A 26 -0.74 -14.41 -0.93
CA GLY A 26 0.65 -13.92 -0.85
C GLY A 26 0.85 -12.61 -0.08
N LEU A 27 -0.22 -11.87 0.27
CA LEU A 27 -0.12 -10.56 0.93
C LEU A 27 -0.76 -10.52 2.33
N GLN A 28 -1.09 -11.68 2.89
CA GLN A 28 -1.68 -11.78 4.23
C GLN A 28 -0.78 -11.13 5.27
N THR A 29 -1.30 -10.14 5.99
CA THR A 29 -0.59 -9.44 7.07
C THR A 29 -0.80 -10.20 8.39
N PRO A 30 0.26 -10.72 9.02
CA PRO A 30 0.14 -11.44 10.28
C PRO A 30 -0.55 -10.59 11.37
N GLY A 31 -1.56 -11.15 12.03
CA GLY A 31 -2.33 -10.47 13.06
C GLY A 31 -3.39 -9.48 12.56
N LEU A 32 -3.52 -9.31 11.23
CA LEU A 32 -4.62 -8.54 10.64
C LEU A 32 -5.76 -9.48 10.23
N THR A 33 -6.89 -9.38 10.92
CA THR A 33 -8.13 -10.06 10.54
C THR A 33 -9.19 -9.05 10.15
N ILE A 34 -9.88 -9.29 9.05
CA ILE A 34 -10.99 -8.44 8.57
C ILE A 34 -12.31 -9.21 8.67
N GLY A 35 -13.38 -8.50 9.02
CA GLY A 35 -14.73 -9.05 9.15
C GLY A 35 -15.32 -8.91 10.56
N SER A 36 -16.56 -9.33 10.71
CA SER A 36 -17.34 -9.23 11.94
C SER A 36 -17.19 -10.49 12.80
N ALA A 37 -17.58 -10.41 14.08
CA ALA A 37 -17.61 -11.57 14.97
C ALA A 37 -18.45 -12.72 14.36
N GLY A 38 -17.79 -13.83 14.01
CA GLY A 38 -18.40 -14.99 13.34
C GLY A 38 -17.99 -15.21 11.88
N SER A 39 -17.34 -14.23 11.24
CA SER A 39 -16.72 -14.37 9.91
C SER A 39 -15.47 -13.51 9.84
N SER A 40 -14.31 -14.13 10.06
CA SER A 40 -13.01 -13.46 10.04
C SER A 40 -12.13 -14.08 8.95
N SER A 41 -11.68 -13.27 8.01
CA SER A 41 -10.70 -13.65 7.00
C SER A 41 -9.36 -13.00 7.29
N LYS A 42 -8.29 -13.60 6.77
CA LYS A 42 -6.95 -13.01 6.86
C LYS A 42 -6.91 -11.75 5.99
N GLY A 43 -6.45 -10.66 6.59
CA GLY A 43 -6.36 -9.36 5.92
C GLY A 43 -5.02 -9.11 5.27
N TYR A 44 -5.02 -8.16 4.34
CA TYR A 44 -3.84 -7.55 3.76
C TYR A 44 -4.01 -6.03 3.77
N LEU A 45 -2.90 -5.29 3.70
CA LEU A 45 -2.88 -3.84 3.69
C LEU A 45 -2.82 -3.32 2.25
N VAL A 46 -3.41 -2.14 2.03
CA VAL A 46 -3.34 -1.41 0.76
C VAL A 46 -2.61 -0.08 0.98
N VAL A 47 -1.86 0.36 -0.02
CA VAL A 47 -1.11 1.63 0.03
C VAL A 47 -1.94 2.71 -0.67
N PHE A 48 -2.26 3.78 0.07
CA PHE A 48 -3.02 4.93 -0.44
C PHE A 48 -2.15 6.06 -1.00
N GLY A 49 -1.02 5.70 -1.62
CA GLY A 49 -0.15 6.64 -2.35
C GLY A 49 0.59 7.68 -1.49
N GLN A 50 0.64 7.50 -0.17
CA GLN A 50 1.35 8.40 0.75
C GLN A 50 2.68 7.77 1.19
N TYR A 51 3.77 8.52 1.06
CA TYR A 51 5.11 8.01 1.31
C TYR A 51 5.97 9.05 2.03
N ILE A 52 6.80 8.58 2.96
CA ILE A 52 7.90 9.34 3.56
C ILE A 52 9.16 8.54 3.24
N LEU A 53 9.94 9.02 2.27
CA LEU A 53 11.06 8.25 1.70
C LEU A 53 12.34 9.07 1.65
N PRO A 54 13.51 8.41 1.75
CA PRO A 54 14.80 9.05 1.52
C PRO A 54 14.95 9.45 0.05
N ALA A 55 14.78 10.73 -0.26
CA ALA A 55 14.73 11.26 -1.63
C ALA A 55 15.90 10.77 -2.51
N GLN A 56 17.15 10.91 -2.05
CA GLN A 56 18.33 10.51 -2.82
C GLN A 56 18.25 9.04 -3.24
N ARG A 57 18.03 8.14 -2.28
CA ARG A 57 17.94 6.69 -2.52
C ARG A 57 16.78 6.33 -3.44
N THR A 58 15.62 6.97 -3.28
CA THR A 58 14.46 6.77 -4.15
C THR A 58 14.79 7.15 -5.60
N PHE A 59 15.39 8.32 -5.81
CA PHE A 59 15.73 8.78 -7.16
C PHE A 59 16.88 7.98 -7.79
N ASP A 60 17.84 7.49 -7.01
CA ASP A 60 18.93 6.65 -7.51
C ASP A 60 18.39 5.33 -8.08
N ILE A 61 17.49 4.65 -7.36
CA ILE A 61 16.85 3.41 -7.82
C ILE A 61 16.04 3.67 -9.09
N LEU A 62 15.22 4.74 -9.10
CA LEU A 62 14.43 5.11 -10.28
C LEU A 62 15.32 5.44 -11.48
N HIS A 63 16.42 6.16 -11.26
CA HIS A 63 17.39 6.48 -12.29
C HIS A 63 18.01 5.20 -12.87
N GLN A 64 18.40 4.25 -12.02
CA GLN A 64 18.90 2.95 -12.47
C GLN A 64 17.85 2.20 -13.29
N HIS A 65 16.58 2.17 -12.86
CA HIS A 65 15.50 1.53 -13.61
C HIS A 65 15.32 2.16 -15.00
N ILE A 66 15.44 3.48 -15.10
CA ILE A 66 15.39 4.20 -16.38
C ILE A 66 16.59 3.83 -17.26
N GLN A 67 17.81 3.91 -16.74
CA GLN A 67 19.03 3.62 -17.50
C GLN A 67 19.09 2.17 -18.00
N GLN A 68 18.63 1.24 -17.17
CA GLN A 68 18.65 -0.19 -17.46
C GLN A 68 17.35 -0.68 -18.10
N ASN A 69 16.39 0.21 -18.32
CA ASN A 69 15.07 -0.09 -18.86
C ASN A 69 14.34 -1.22 -18.09
N ILE A 70 14.48 -1.23 -16.76
CA ILE A 70 13.79 -2.17 -15.86
C ILE A 70 12.31 -1.79 -15.83
N ARG A 71 11.46 -2.67 -16.36
CA ARG A 71 10.02 -2.45 -16.48
C ARG A 71 9.22 -3.55 -15.81
N SER A 72 8.11 -3.16 -15.22
CA SER A 72 7.05 -4.07 -14.81
C SER A 72 5.78 -3.69 -15.57
N ARG A 73 5.13 -4.68 -16.20
CA ARG A 73 3.93 -4.47 -17.02
C ARG A 73 4.10 -3.40 -18.11
N GLY A 74 5.31 -3.31 -18.69
CA GLY A 74 5.63 -2.35 -19.76
C GLY A 74 6.01 -0.94 -19.29
N GLU A 75 5.96 -0.65 -17.99
CA GLU A 75 6.24 0.68 -17.43
C GLU A 75 7.36 0.64 -16.39
N ILE A 76 8.01 1.78 -16.19
CA ILE A 76 8.89 1.98 -15.02
C ILE A 76 7.97 2.28 -13.84
N GLN A 77 7.79 1.26 -13.00
CA GLN A 77 6.79 1.27 -11.93
C GLN A 77 7.44 1.68 -10.61
N PHE A 78 6.81 2.62 -9.90
CA PHE A 78 7.30 3.06 -8.59
C PHE A 78 7.28 1.93 -7.55
N THR A 79 6.28 1.06 -7.62
CA THR A 79 6.16 -0.11 -6.73
C THR A 79 7.33 -1.08 -6.87
N THR A 80 7.91 -1.23 -8.08
CA THR A 80 9.13 -2.02 -8.28
C THR A 80 10.32 -1.38 -7.57
N ALA A 81 10.45 -0.06 -7.61
CA ALA A 81 11.51 0.65 -6.89
C ALA A 81 11.35 0.54 -5.37
N LEU A 82 10.11 0.58 -4.85
CA LEU A 82 9.82 0.34 -3.44
C LEU A 82 10.16 -1.08 -3.02
N GLN A 83 9.82 -2.09 -3.84
CA GLN A 83 10.17 -3.48 -3.57
C GLN A 83 11.70 -3.67 -3.52
N GLN A 84 12.44 -3.11 -4.48
CA GLN A 84 13.90 -3.14 -4.44
C GLN A 84 14.46 -2.46 -3.19
N MET A 85 13.87 -1.33 -2.77
CA MET A 85 14.26 -0.66 -1.52
C MET A 85 13.99 -1.55 -0.30
N CYS A 86 12.87 -2.29 -0.25
CA CYS A 86 12.60 -3.26 0.83
C CYS A 86 13.68 -4.34 0.90
N GLU A 87 14.06 -4.89 -0.26
CA GLU A 87 15.04 -5.98 -0.40
C GLU A 87 16.46 -5.53 -0.05
N GLU A 88 16.90 -4.38 -0.57
CA GLU A 88 18.27 -3.90 -0.43
C GLU A 88 18.54 -3.20 0.91
N ASP A 89 17.54 -2.50 1.46
CA ASP A 89 17.73 -1.71 2.68
C ASP A 89 17.47 -2.54 3.96
N GLY A 90 17.40 -3.88 3.84
CA GLY A 90 17.32 -4.80 4.96
C GLY A 90 15.97 -4.79 5.70
N GLY A 91 14.86 -4.59 4.98
CA GLY A 91 13.51 -4.59 5.56
C GLY A 91 13.19 -3.34 6.40
N ARG A 92 13.85 -2.20 6.12
CA ARG A 92 13.64 -0.93 6.82
C ARG A 92 12.42 -0.14 6.33
N LEU A 93 11.75 -0.58 5.25
CA LEU A 93 10.51 0.06 4.84
C LEU A 93 9.41 -0.30 5.86
N THR A 94 8.82 0.75 6.44
CA THR A 94 7.82 0.61 7.49
C THR A 94 6.47 1.07 6.95
N GLY A 95 5.46 0.22 7.08
CA GLY A 95 4.06 0.55 6.81
C GLY A 95 3.42 1.17 8.05
N TYR A 96 2.62 2.21 7.83
CA TYR A 96 1.84 2.85 8.88
C TYR A 96 0.35 2.85 8.51
N VAL A 97 -0.47 2.24 9.36
CA VAL A 97 -1.93 2.27 9.24
C VAL A 97 -2.43 3.58 9.81
N VAL A 98 -2.79 4.50 8.91
CA VAL A 98 -3.32 5.82 9.25
C VAL A 98 -4.66 5.68 9.98
N HIS A 99 -4.84 6.46 11.05
CA HIS A 99 -6.13 6.60 11.70
C HIS A 99 -6.98 7.63 10.98
N GLY A 100 -7.77 7.16 10.03
CA GLY A 100 -8.68 7.99 9.25
C GLY A 100 -9.47 7.15 8.27
N GLN A 101 -10.17 7.84 7.37
CA GLN A 101 -10.88 7.22 6.27
C GLN A 101 -10.15 7.53 4.97
N ALA A 102 -9.89 6.49 4.18
CA ALA A 102 -9.40 6.64 2.83
C ALA A 102 -10.58 6.53 1.86
N LEU A 103 -10.73 7.55 1.00
CA LEU A 103 -11.79 7.64 0.01
C LEU A 103 -11.13 7.60 -1.38
N ASP A 104 -11.38 6.53 -2.12
CA ASP A 104 -10.83 6.36 -3.47
C ASP A 104 -11.68 7.14 -4.48
N MET A 105 -11.05 8.07 -5.19
CA MET A 105 -11.69 8.86 -6.25
C MET A 105 -11.20 8.46 -7.65
N GLY A 106 -10.38 7.43 -7.76
CA GLY A 106 -9.78 6.97 -9.01
C GLY A 106 -10.68 6.06 -9.86
N ILE A 107 -11.78 5.54 -9.29
CA ILE A 107 -12.76 4.71 -10.00
C ILE A 107 -14.20 5.21 -9.82
N PRO A 108 -15.08 5.04 -10.83
CA PRO A 108 -16.36 5.77 -10.90
C PRO A 108 -17.28 5.58 -9.69
N GLN A 109 -17.38 4.35 -9.18
CA GLN A 109 -18.30 4.03 -8.09
C GLN A 109 -17.83 4.63 -6.74
N PRO A 110 -16.61 4.34 -6.25
CA PRO A 110 -16.04 5.03 -5.09
C PRO A 110 -15.98 6.56 -5.19
N TYR A 111 -15.82 7.11 -6.39
CA TYR A 111 -15.93 8.56 -6.60
C TYR A 111 -17.32 9.10 -6.21
N VAL A 112 -18.41 8.46 -6.67
CA VAL A 112 -19.78 8.87 -6.29
C VAL A 112 -20.02 8.69 -4.79
N GLU A 113 -19.53 7.60 -4.21
CA GLU A 113 -19.61 7.35 -2.76
C GLU A 113 -18.91 8.45 -1.95
N THR A 114 -17.72 8.87 -2.41
CA THR A 114 -16.96 9.98 -1.83
C THR A 114 -17.77 11.27 -1.84
N MET A 115 -18.43 11.61 -2.95
CA MET A 115 -19.29 12.79 -3.04
C MET A 115 -20.45 12.71 -2.04
N GLY A 116 -21.05 11.53 -1.87
CA GLY A 116 -22.06 11.25 -0.85
C GLY A 116 -21.58 11.58 0.56
N VAL A 117 -20.42 11.05 0.95
CA VAL A 117 -19.78 11.31 2.25
C VAL A 117 -19.59 12.80 2.51
N PHE A 118 -19.08 13.57 1.54
CA PHE A 118 -18.85 15.01 1.71
C PHE A 118 -20.11 15.87 1.62
N SER A 119 -21.13 15.46 0.86
CA SER A 119 -22.42 16.17 0.80
C SER A 119 -23.15 16.20 2.14
N GLN A 120 -22.98 15.17 2.97
CA GLN A 120 -23.61 15.06 4.28
C GLN A 120 -22.88 15.86 5.37
N MET A 121 -21.59 16.12 5.19
CA MET A 121 -20.78 16.88 6.14
C MET A 121 -21.13 18.38 6.21
N HIS A 122 -21.87 18.92 5.24
CA HIS A 122 -22.26 20.35 5.23
C HIS A 122 -23.48 20.68 6.11
N THR A 123 -23.99 19.72 6.90
CA THR A 123 -25.17 19.91 7.76
C THR A 123 -24.83 19.99 9.27
N MET A 124 -23.55 20.17 9.63
CA MET A 124 -23.12 20.47 11.00
C MET A 124 -22.59 21.91 11.09
#